data_AF-A0A1I0Y6H9-F1
#
_entry.id   AF-A0A1I0Y6H9-F1
#
_cell.length_a   1.000
_cell.length_b   1.000
_cell.length_c   1.000
_cell.angle_alpha   90.00
_cell.angle_beta   90.00
_cell.angle_gamma   90.00
#
_symmetry.space_group_name_H-M   'P 1'
#
loop_
_entity.id
_entity.type
_entity.pdbx_description
1 polymer ?
#
loop_
_entity_poly.entity_id
_entity_poly.type
_entity_poly.pdbx_seq_one_letter_code
_entity_poly.pdbx_strand_id
1 'polypeptide(L)'
;MESEEQLVLIDWEGLKLAPVEADLMFLVDKPYFHTFLKMYQKTHQNFKLNPDALHFYQGRRKLEDIGEFMEQLLFDSLNEQERVVTMNYLKEELRTISG
;
A
#
# COMPACT_ATOMS: atom_id res chain seq x y z
N MET A 1 30.41 -17.26 0.18
CA MET A 1 29.43 -16.99 -0.89
C MET A 1 28.25 -16.28 -0.24
N GLU A 2 28.46 -15.02 0.14
CA GLU A 2 27.35 -14.10 0.36
C GLU A 2 27.00 -13.55 -1.02
N SER A 3 25.82 -13.84 -1.52
CA SER A 3 25.27 -13.14 -2.68
C SER A 3 24.62 -11.86 -2.17
N GLU A 4 25.35 -10.74 -2.21
CA GLU A 4 24.98 -9.46 -1.59
C GLU A 4 23.79 -8.72 -2.24
N GLU A 5 23.07 -9.32 -3.19
CA GLU A 5 21.94 -8.67 -3.88
C GLU A 5 20.70 -9.58 -3.98
N GLN A 6 20.17 -10.03 -2.84
CA GLN A 6 18.88 -10.71 -2.80
C GLN A 6 17.80 -9.81 -2.21
N LEU A 7 16.81 -9.46 -3.04
CA LEU A 7 15.58 -8.82 -2.58
C LEU A 7 14.74 -9.86 -1.84
N VAL A 8 14.49 -9.62 -0.55
CA VAL A 8 13.61 -10.45 0.28
C VAL A 8 12.34 -9.66 0.58
N LEU A 9 11.19 -10.24 0.22
CA LEU A 9 9.88 -9.72 0.63
C LEU A 9 9.55 -10.26 2.02
N ILE A 10 9.22 -9.37 2.94
CA ILE A 10 8.82 -9.67 4.31
C ILE A 10 7.33 -9.35 4.50
N ASP A 11 6.82 -9.61 5.71
CA ASP A 11 5.47 -9.24 6.11
C ASP A 11 4.35 -9.93 5.31
N TRP A 12 4.27 -11.26 5.49
CA TRP A 12 3.36 -12.14 4.75
C TRP A 12 2.02 -12.39 5.46
N GLU A 13 1.72 -11.69 6.56
CA GLU A 13 0.48 -11.91 7.32
C GLU A 13 -0.78 -11.49 6.55
N GLY A 14 -0.67 -10.51 5.65
CA GLY A 14 -1.74 -10.02 4.80
C GLY A 14 -1.98 -10.79 3.50
N LEU A 15 -1.32 -11.94 3.30
CA LEU A 15 -1.41 -12.70 2.05
C LEU A 15 -2.87 -13.13 1.78
N LYS A 16 -3.37 -12.83 0.57
CA LYS A 16 -4.71 -13.20 0.13
C LYS A 16 -4.78 -13.45 -1.37
N LEU A 17 -5.82 -14.16 -1.81
CA LEU A 17 -6.16 -14.24 -3.23
C LEU A 17 -6.90 -12.96 -3.66
N ALA A 18 -6.29 -12.19 -4.56
CA ALA A 18 -6.82 -10.95 -5.09
C ALA A 18 -6.29 -10.69 -6.51
N PRO A 19 -6.91 -9.80 -7.30
CA PRO A 19 -6.28 -9.18 -8.46
C PRO A 19 -4.92 -8.58 -8.11
N VAL A 20 -3.98 -8.65 -9.05
CA VAL A 20 -2.59 -8.20 -8.87
C VAL A 20 -2.50 -6.69 -8.62
N GLU A 21 -3.52 -5.93 -9.01
CA GLU A 21 -3.68 -4.52 -8.70
C GLU A 21 -3.64 -4.23 -7.19
N ALA A 22 -4.02 -5.21 -6.35
CA ALA A 22 -3.91 -5.12 -4.90
C ALA A 22 -2.46 -4.91 -4.42
N ASP A 23 -1.48 -5.44 -5.15
CA ASP A 23 -0.06 -5.25 -4.87
C ASP A 23 0.52 -4.08 -5.67
N LEU A 24 0.12 -3.95 -6.95
CA LEU A 24 0.64 -2.91 -7.84
C LEU A 24 0.27 -1.49 -7.38
N MET A 25 -0.81 -1.32 -6.61
CA MET A 25 -1.19 -0.01 -6.06
C MET A 25 -0.07 0.66 -5.27
N PHE A 26 0.79 -0.11 -4.59
CA PHE A 26 1.90 0.42 -3.79
C PHE A 26 3.06 0.96 -4.64
N LEU A 27 3.08 0.63 -5.93
CA LEU A 27 4.16 0.95 -6.85
C LEU A 27 3.82 2.11 -7.79
N VAL A 28 2.55 2.48 -7.94
CA VAL A 28 2.07 3.47 -8.94
C VAL A 28 2.81 4.80 -8.87
N ASP A 29 3.02 5.31 -7.66
CA ASP A 29 3.66 6.61 -7.44
C ASP A 29 5.21 6.54 -7.42
N LYS A 30 5.78 5.34 -7.62
CA LYS A 30 7.23 5.17 -7.64
C LYS A 30 7.79 5.58 -8.99
N PRO A 31 8.95 6.27 -9.04
CA PRO A 31 9.56 6.71 -10.30
C PRO A 31 9.91 5.55 -11.25
N TYR A 32 10.03 4.34 -10.73
CA TYR A 32 10.34 3.13 -11.48
C TYR A 32 9.11 2.28 -11.85
N PHE A 33 7.88 2.73 -11.57
CA PHE A 33 6.65 1.95 -11.80
C PHE A 33 6.57 1.39 -13.22
N HIS A 34 6.82 2.23 -14.22
CA HIS A 34 6.74 1.83 -15.62
C HIS A 34 7.80 0.79 -16.00
N THR A 35 9.00 0.90 -15.44
CA THR A 35 10.07 -0.10 -15.61
C THR A 35 9.68 -1.42 -14.96
N PHE A 36 9.13 -1.37 -13.75
CA PHE A 36 8.61 -2.55 -13.05
C PHE A 36 7.52 -3.25 -13.87
N LEU A 37 6.53 -2.49 -14.35
CA LEU A 37 5.40 -3.03 -15.12
C LEU A 37 5.86 -3.72 -16.41
N LYS A 38 6.82 -3.12 -17.12
CA LYS A 38 7.45 -3.74 -18.30
C LYS A 38 8.11 -5.08 -17.99
N MET A 39 8.82 -5.17 -16.87
CA MET A 39 9.45 -6.41 -16.44
C MET A 39 8.42 -7.44 -16.00
N TYR A 40 7.38 -7.01 -15.28
CA TYR A 40 6.28 -7.86 -14.84
C TYR A 40 5.54 -8.50 -16.03
N GLN A 41 5.28 -7.72 -17.10
CA GLN A 41 4.63 -8.20 -18.33
C GLN A 41 5.48 -9.21 -19.13
N LYS A 42 6.81 -9.14 -19.05
CA LYS A 42 7.68 -10.15 -19.69
C LYS A 42 7.49 -11.53 -19.07
N THR A 43 7.27 -11.58 -17.76
CA THR A 43 7.02 -12.82 -17.01
C THR A 43 5.56 -13.26 -17.09
N HIS A 44 4.62 -12.30 -17.09
CA HIS A 44 3.18 -12.54 -17.13
C HIS A 44 2.59 -12.06 -18.47
N GLN A 45 2.78 -12.84 -19.53
CA GLN A 45 2.49 -12.42 -20.91
C GLN A 45 1.03 -12.01 -21.18
N ASN A 46 0.08 -12.52 -20.40
CA ASN A 46 -1.35 -12.21 -20.54
C ASN A 46 -1.83 -11.12 -19.58
N PHE A 47 -0.94 -10.57 -18.74
CA PHE A 47 -1.30 -9.53 -17.79
C PHE A 47 -1.55 -8.20 -18.51
N LYS A 48 -2.68 -7.59 -18.20
CA LYS A 48 -3.01 -6.21 -18.52
C LYS A 48 -3.51 -5.55 -17.25
N LEU A 49 -2.94 -4.37 -16.95
CA LEU A 49 -3.37 -3.58 -15.81
C LEU A 49 -4.84 -3.19 -15.97
N ASN A 50 -5.64 -3.51 -14.96
CA ASN A 50 -7.02 -3.06 -14.87
C ASN A 50 -7.08 -1.73 -14.09
N PRO A 51 -7.34 -0.60 -14.76
CA PRO A 51 -7.35 0.70 -14.10
C PRO A 51 -8.47 0.84 -13.05
N ASP A 52 -9.61 0.19 -13.26
CA ASP A 52 -10.74 0.25 -12.32
C ASP A 52 -10.41 -0.52 -11.04
N ALA A 53 -9.82 -1.71 -11.18
CA ALA A 53 -9.35 -2.48 -10.03
C ALA A 53 -8.24 -1.73 -9.29
N LEU A 54 -7.29 -1.13 -10.00
CA LEU A 54 -6.22 -0.34 -9.40
C LEU A 54 -6.78 0.84 -8.59
N HIS A 55 -7.70 1.61 -9.16
CA HIS A 55 -8.33 2.73 -8.48
C HIS A 55 -9.13 2.29 -7.26
N PHE A 56 -9.86 1.18 -7.37
CA PHE A 56 -10.57 0.59 -6.23
C PHE A 56 -9.62 0.23 -5.08
N TYR A 57 -8.50 -0.43 -5.37
CA TYR A 57 -7.54 -0.82 -4.34
C TYR A 57 -6.84 0.38 -3.69
N GLN A 58 -6.49 1.41 -4.46
CA GLN A 58 -5.98 2.68 -3.93
C GLN A 58 -6.98 3.34 -2.98
N GLY A 59 -8.26 3.41 -3.36
CA GLY A 59 -9.31 3.96 -2.50
C GLY A 59 -9.54 3.12 -1.24
N ARG A 60 -9.60 1.78 -1.39
CA ARG A 60 -9.80 0.87 -0.26
C ARG A 60 -8.68 1.00 0.76
N ARG A 61 -7.41 1.08 0.32
CA ARG A 61 -6.27 1.20 1.24
C ARG A 61 -6.36 2.47 2.08
N LYS A 62 -6.71 3.61 1.49
CA LYS A 62 -6.92 4.85 2.24
C LYS A 62 -8.00 4.73 3.31
N LEU A 63 -9.10 4.05 3.00
CA LEU A 63 -10.17 3.80 3.97
C LEU A 63 -9.71 2.85 5.08
N GLU A 64 -8.92 1.83 4.75
CA GLU A 64 -8.29 0.94 5.73
C GLU A 64 -7.34 1.73 6.66
N ASP A 65 -6.47 2.58 6.11
CA ASP A 65 -5.54 3.43 6.89
C ASP A 65 -6.29 4.35 7.85
N ILE A 66 -7.36 5.01 7.37
CA ILE A 66 -8.21 5.86 8.23
C ILE A 66 -8.87 5.04 9.34
N GLY A 67 -9.41 3.87 9.01
CA GLY A 67 -9.99 2.95 9.99
C GLY A 67 -8.99 2.56 11.06
N GLU A 68 -7.80 2.14 10.64
CA GLU A 68 -6.70 1.72 11.52
C GLU A 68 -6.27 2.85 12.45
N PHE A 69 -6.05 4.06 11.92
CA PHE A 69 -5.66 5.21 12.77
C PHE A 69 -6.75 5.61 13.76
N MET A 70 -8.03 5.52 13.37
CA MET A 70 -9.13 5.76 14.30
C MET A 70 -9.18 4.69 15.40
N GLU A 71 -8.98 3.42 15.06
CA GLU A 71 -8.94 2.32 16.03
C GLU A 71 -7.78 2.50 17.02
N GLN A 72 -6.57 2.79 16.53
CA GLN A 72 -5.41 3.08 17.37
C GLN A 72 -5.68 4.25 18.34
N LEU A 73 -6.27 5.34 17.86
CA LEU A 73 -6.55 6.52 18.70
C LEU A 73 -7.63 6.28 19.76
N LEU A 74 -8.56 5.36 19.52
CA LEU A 74 -9.70 5.10 20.40
C LEU A 74 -9.44 3.96 21.39
N PHE A 75 -8.69 2.94 20.99
CA PHE A 75 -8.61 1.68 21.70
C PHE A 75 -7.19 1.33 22.19
N ASP A 76 -6.14 1.89 21.59
CA ASP A 76 -4.77 1.57 21.99
C ASP A 76 -4.28 2.46 23.14
N SER A 77 -3.34 1.93 23.91
CA SER A 77 -2.66 2.67 24.98
C SER A 77 -1.46 3.46 24.44
N LEU A 78 -1.73 4.50 23.66
CA LEU A 78 -0.72 5.36 23.04
C LEU A 78 -0.13 6.36 24.05
N ASN A 79 1.18 6.56 24.01
CA ASN A 79 1.82 7.69 24.67
C ASN A 79 1.54 9.01 23.93
N GLU A 80 1.88 10.16 24.53
CA GLU A 80 1.58 11.47 23.93
C GLU A 80 2.21 11.66 22.54
N GLN A 81 3.43 11.15 22.35
CA GLN A 81 4.13 11.27 21.07
C GLN A 81 3.48 10.41 20.00
N GLU A 82 3.15 9.15 20.32
CA GLU A 82 2.43 8.23 19.43
C GLU A 82 1.08 8.82 19.02
N ARG A 83 0.32 9.36 19.99
CA ARG A 83 -0.97 10.00 19.73
C ARG A 83 -0.86 11.17 18.76
N VAL A 84 0.15 12.02 18.91
CA VAL A 84 0.39 13.14 17.98
C VAL A 84 0.74 12.63 16.59
N VAL A 85 1.58 11.60 16.49
CA VAL A 85 1.98 10.98 15.22
C VAL A 85 0.77 10.36 14.51
N THR A 86 0.00 9.50 15.17
CA THR A 86 -1.20 8.87 14.60
C THR A 86 -2.24 9.90 14.19
N MET A 87 -2.43 10.97 14.99
CA MET A 87 -3.33 12.08 14.64
C MET A 87 -2.87 12.83 13.39
N ASN A 88 -1.55 12.99 13.19
CA ASN A 88 -1.03 13.62 11.98
C ASN A 88 -1.23 12.72 10.76
N TYR A 89 -0.97 11.41 10.86
CA TYR A 89 -1.26 10.48 9.76
C TYR A 89 -2.73 10.49 9.37
N LEU A 90 -3.65 10.43 10.33
CA LEU A 90 -5.09 10.52 10.06
C LEU A 90 -5.47 11.83 9.34
N LYS A 91 -4.90 12.97 9.75
CA LYS A 91 -5.14 14.26 9.09
C LYS A 91 -4.64 14.28 7.65
N GLU A 92 -3.47 13.72 7.38
CA GLU A 92 -2.95 13.65 6.01
C GLU A 92 -3.85 12.76 5.14
N GLU A 93 -4.23 11.57 5.60
CA GLU A 93 -5.12 10.69 4.84
C GLU A 93 -6.47 11.36 4.51
N LEU A 94 -7.10 12.02 5.49
CA LEU A 94 -8.37 12.74 5.30
C LEU A 94 -8.25 13.88 4.29
N ARG A 95 -7.10 14.58 4.22
CA ARG A 95 -6.85 15.61 3.22
C ARG A 95 -6.77 15.03 1.81
N THR A 96 -6.21 13.84 1.65
CA THR A 96 -6.10 13.19 0.33
C THR A 96 -7.43 12.68 -0.22
N ILE A 97 -8.47 12.57 0.63
CA ILE A 97 -9.83 12.18 0.23
C ILE A 97 -10.71 13.40 -0.02
N SER A 98 -10.49 14.50 0.70
CA SER A 98 -11.34 15.72 0.65
C SER A 98 -10.99 16.67 -0.51
N GLY A 99 -10.39 16.17 -1.58
CA GLY A 99 -10.02 16.95 -2.77
C GLY A 99 -11.21 17.61 -3.44
#